data_AF-A0A527ZIP8-F1
#
_entry.id   AF-A0A527ZIP8-F1
#
_cell.length_a   1.000
_cell.length_b   1.000
_cell.length_c   1.000
_cell.angle_alpha   90.00
_cell.angle_beta   90.00
_cell.angle_gamma   90.00
#
_symmetry.space_group_name_H-M   'P 1'
#
loop_
_entity.id
_entity.type
_entity.pdbx_description
1 polymer ?
#
loop_
_entity_poly.entity_id
_entity_poly.type
_entity_poly.pdbx_seq_one_letter_code
_entity_poly.pdbx_strand_id
1 'polypeptide(L)' 'MSILLDKSTRVIVQGFTGKIGSFHAEDMERYGTNVV' A
#
# COMPACT_ATOMS: atom_id res chain seq x y z
N MET A 1 5.31 1.70 -23.15
CA MET A 1 5.52 1.50 -21.70
C MET A 1 4.77 2.62 -20.99
N SER A 2 3.85 2.31 -20.08
CA SER A 2 3.07 3.31 -19.33
C SER A 2 3.36 3.23 -17.82
N ILE A 3 3.19 4.35 -17.14
CA ILE A 3 3.17 4.42 -15.68
C ILE A 3 1.73 4.16 -15.24
N LEU A 4 1.54 3.24 -14.29
CA LEU A 4 0.21 2.78 -13.86
C LEU A 4 -0.24 3.36 -12.52
N LEU A 5 0.69 3.81 -11.69
CA LEU A 5 0.43 4.23 -10.31
C LEU A 5 1.04 5.61 -10.07
N ASP A 6 0.36 6.39 -9.24
CA ASP A 6 0.81 7.68 -8.74
C ASP A 6 0.34 7.91 -7.30
N LYS A 7 0.67 9.06 -6.72
CA LYS A 7 0.32 9.45 -5.35
C LYS A 7 -1.19 9.50 -5.06
N SER A 8 -2.04 9.58 -6.09
CA SER A 8 -3.50 9.58 -5.94
C SER A 8 -4.11 8.18 -5.94
N THR A 9 -3.31 7.17 -6.29
CA THR A 9 -3.76 5.78 -6.36
C THR A 9 -4.09 5.25 -4.97
N ARG A 10 -5.31 4.74 -4.80
CA ARG A 10 -5.76 4.08 -3.58
C ARG A 10 -5.42 2.59 -3.64
N VAL A 11 -4.79 2.07 -2.60
CA VAL A 11 -4.30 0.69 -2.54
C VAL A 11 -4.96 -0.05 -1.40
N ILE A 12 -5.58 -1.19 -1.68
CA ILE A 12 -6.07 -2.11 -0.64
C ILE A 12 -5.04 -3.21 -0.41
N VAL A 13 -4.90 -3.66 0.83
CA VAL A 13 -4.06 -4.81 1.18
C VAL A 13 -4.96 -5.95 1.64
N GLN A 14 -5.04 -7.01 0.84
CA GLN A 14 -5.76 -8.22 1.23
C GLN A 14 -4.94 -9.02 2.24
N GLY A 15 -5.58 -9.44 3.34
CA GLY A 15 -4.87 -10.03 4.48
C GLY A 15 -4.14 -9.00 5.35
N PHE A 16 -4.60 -7.75 5.35
CA PHE A 16 -4.00 -6.64 6.11
C PHE A 16 -3.76 -6.95 7.59
N THR A 17 -4.63 -7.72 8.23
CA THR A 17 -4.50 -8.10 9.65
C THR A 17 -3.51 -9.23 9.91
N GLY A 18 -2.94 -9.84 8.86
CA GLY A 18 -1.88 -10.83 8.98
C GLY A 18 -0.52 -10.19 9.25
N LYS A 19 0.36 -10.89 9.96
CA LYS A 19 1.70 -10.38 10.36
C LYS A 19 2.50 -9.72 9.22
N ILE A 20 2.53 -10.35 8.05
CA ILE A 20 3.29 -9.85 6.89
C ILE A 20 2.54 -8.72 6.18
N GLY A 21 1.20 -8.82 6.09
CA GLY A 21 0.36 -7.79 5.50
C GLY A 21 0.44 -6.48 6.28
N SER A 22 0.32 -6.53 7.61
CA SER A 22 0.45 -5.35 8.47
C SER A 22 1.86 -4.74 8.40
N PHE A 23 2.90 -5.57 8.43
CA PHE A 23 4.29 -5.11 8.40
C PHE A 23 4.60 -4.31 7.14
N HIS A 24 4.27 -4.83 5.95
CA HIS A 24 4.54 -4.11 4.71
C HIS A 24 3.60 -2.93 4.48
N ALA A 25 2.35 -3.03 4.92
CA ALA A 25 1.42 -1.91 4.79
C ALA A 25 1.86 -0.71 5.63
N GLU A 26 2.41 -0.93 6.82
CA GLU A 26 3.00 0.13 7.65
C GLU A 26 4.16 0.83 6.92
N ASP A 27 5.07 0.07 6.29
CA ASP A 27 6.15 0.63 5.49
C ASP A 27 5.61 1.41 4.27
N MET A 28 4.59 0.88 3.58
CA MET A 28 3.95 1.54 2.45
C MET A 28 3.35 2.90 2.83
N GLU A 29 2.64 2.97 3.95
CA GLU A 29 2.09 4.22 4.50
C GLU A 29 3.21 5.20 4.88
N ARG A 30 4.28 4.74 5.54
CA ARG A 30 5.46 5.57 5.88
C ARG A 30 6.13 6.17 4.64
N TYR A 31 6.14 5.44 3.53
CA TYR A 31 6.66 5.90 2.24
C TYR A 31 5.66 6.77 1.44
N GLY A 32 4.45 6.99 1.95
CA GLY A 32 3.45 7.88 1.34
C GLY A 32 2.49 7.21 0.38
N THR A 33 2.37 5.89 0.41
CA THR A 33 1.32 5.17 -0.33
C THR A 33 -0.03 5.38 0.35
N ASN A 34 -1.08 5.66 -0.44
CA ASN A 34 -2.43 5.83 0.07
C ASN A 34 -3.11 4.45 0.25
N VAL A 35 -2.81 3.79 1.36
CA VAL A 35 -3.47 2.54 1.77
C VAL A 35 -4.86 2.86 2.32
N VAL A 36 -5.90 2.14 1.84
CA VAL A 36 -7.32 2.35 2.21
C VAL A 36 -8.03 1.07 2.60
#